data_AF-A0A8D2HP06-F1
#
_entry.id   AF-A0A8D2HP06-F1
#
_cell.length_a   1.000
_cell.length_b   1.000
_cell.length_c   1.000
_cell.angle_alpha   90.00
_cell.angle_beta   90.00
_cell.angle_gamma   90.00
#
_symmetry.space_group_name_H-M   'P 1'
#
loop_
_entity.id
_entity.type
_entity.pdbx_description
1 polymer ?
#
loop_
_entity_poly.entity_id
_entity_poly.type
_entity_poly.pdbx_seq_one_letter_code
_entity_poly.pdbx_strand_id
1 'polypeptide(L)'
;MGKEKTLINIIVIGHIDLGKSTTTGHLIYKCGGIHKRTFEKFEKEATEMGKVSFKYAWVLDKLKAECELGITIDISLWKFETSKYYTRRLLELARSPSLLRKLRRINEYYP
;
A
#
# COMPACT_ATOMS: atom_id res chain seq x y z
N MET A 1 -23.43 17.99 12.12
CA MET A 1 -23.19 17.78 10.68
C MET A 1 -21.71 17.50 10.47
N GLY A 2 -21.33 16.26 10.16
CA GLY A 2 -19.95 15.95 9.80
C GLY A 2 -19.59 16.71 8.52
N LYS A 3 -18.52 17.49 8.53
CA LYS A 3 -18.03 18.18 7.33
C LYS A 3 -17.82 17.14 6.22
N GLU A 4 -18.37 17.40 5.04
CA GLU A 4 -18.07 16.60 3.84
C GLU A 4 -16.56 16.54 3.65
N LYS A 5 -16.01 15.33 3.65
CA LYS A 5 -14.58 15.12 3.45
C LYS A 5 -14.28 15.12 1.97
N THR A 6 -13.31 15.91 1.56
CA THR A 6 -12.90 15.99 0.16
C THR A 6 -12.28 14.66 -0.28
N LEU A 7 -12.71 14.16 -1.43
CA LEU A 7 -12.16 12.96 -2.06
C LEU A 7 -10.82 13.27 -2.71
N ILE A 8 -9.79 12.49 -2.39
CA ILE A 8 -8.46 12.62 -2.98
C ILE A 8 -7.94 11.26 -3.48
N ASN A 9 -7.11 11.31 -4.51
CA ASN A 9 -6.32 10.19 -5.01
C ASN A 9 -4.84 10.51 -4.80
N ILE A 10 -4.07 9.54 -4.32
CA ILE A 10 -2.65 9.70 -4.00
C ILE A 10 -1.86 8.65 -4.78
N ILE A 11 -0.75 9.08 -5.40
CA ILE A 11 0.22 8.20 -6.04
C ILE A 11 1.57 8.41 -5.37
N VAL A 12 2.20 7.32 -4.94
CA VAL A 12 3.53 7.30 -4.34
C VAL A 12 4.54 6.82 -5.38
N ILE A 13 5.50 7.67 -5.69
CA ILE A 13 6.54 7.45 -6.71
C ILE A 13 7.93 7.69 -6.11
N GLY A 14 8.94 7.04 -6.66
CA GLY A 14 10.32 7.20 -6.21
C GLY A 14 11.22 6.03 -6.58
N HIS A 15 12.53 6.22 -6.42
CA HIS A 15 13.55 5.22 -6.74
C HIS A 15 13.37 3.92 -5.92
N ILE A 16 13.95 2.83 -6.41
CA ILE A 16 13.96 1.52 -5.73
C ILE A 16 14.71 1.69 -4.39
N ASP A 17 14.30 0.93 -3.38
CA ASP A 17 14.89 0.95 -2.02
C ASP A 17 14.74 2.24 -1.19
N LEU A 18 13.97 3.24 -1.66
CA LEU A 18 13.64 4.44 -0.84
C LEU A 18 12.51 4.21 0.19
N GLY A 19 12.10 2.96 0.44
CA GLY A 19 11.11 2.65 1.47
C GLY A 19 9.70 3.20 1.18
N LYS A 20 9.31 3.31 -0.09
CA LYS A 20 7.96 3.74 -0.52
C LYS A 20 6.87 2.90 0.12
N SER A 21 6.99 1.58 0.04
CA SER A 21 6.01 0.62 0.57
C SER A 21 5.96 0.65 2.08
N THR A 22 7.11 0.78 2.73
CA THR A 22 7.19 0.95 4.19
C THR A 22 6.48 2.21 4.65
N THR A 23 6.70 3.35 3.96
CA THR A 23 6.07 4.63 4.29
C THR A 23 4.56 4.59 4.05
N THR A 24 4.16 4.02 2.91
CA THR A 24 2.76 3.90 2.50
C THR A 24 1.98 2.97 3.44
N GLY A 25 2.55 1.81 3.79
CA GLY A 25 1.94 0.87 4.75
C GLY A 25 1.85 1.45 6.16
N HIS A 26 2.86 2.20 6.59
CA HIS A 26 2.82 2.90 7.88
C HIS A 26 1.75 4.00 7.90
N LEU A 27 1.57 4.74 6.80
CA LEU A 27 0.49 5.72 6.67
C LEU A 27 -0.89 5.07 6.80
N ILE A 28 -1.13 3.97 6.08
CA ILE A 28 -2.40 3.22 6.15
C ILE A 28 -2.65 2.74 7.58
N TYR A 29 -1.63 2.20 8.25
CA TYR A 29 -1.73 1.74 9.63
C TYR A 29 -2.11 2.87 10.59
N LYS A 30 -1.42 4.03 10.51
CA LYS A 30 -1.71 5.19 11.35
C LYS A 30 -3.10 5.78 11.10
N CYS A 31 -3.57 5.76 9.86
CA CYS A 31 -4.91 6.22 9.50
C CYS A 31 -6.01 5.19 9.84
N GLY A 32 -5.67 4.05 10.45
CA GLY A 32 -6.65 3.02 10.81
C GLY A 32 -7.25 2.29 9.60
N GLY A 33 -6.60 2.36 8.43
CA GLY A 33 -7.04 1.64 7.23
C GLY A 33 -6.89 0.12 7.35
N ILE A 34 -6.20 -0.36 8.39
CA ILE A 34 -6.03 -1.79 8.71
C ILE A 34 -6.32 -2.03 10.19
N HIS A 35 -7.02 -3.13 10.47
CA HIS A 35 -7.24 -3.61 11.82
C HIS A 35 -5.96 -4.14 12.45
N LYS A 36 -5.74 -3.83 13.74
CA LYS A 36 -4.56 -4.25 14.50
C LYS A 36 -4.29 -5.76 14.43
N ARG A 37 -5.32 -6.60 14.51
CA ARG A 37 -5.19 -8.06 14.41
C ARG A 37 -4.63 -8.54 13.08
N THR A 38 -4.96 -7.87 11.98
CA THR A 38 -4.40 -8.19 10.66
C THR A 38 -2.95 -7.76 10.59
N PHE A 39 -2.62 -6.59 11.14
CA PHE A 39 -1.25 -6.11 11.21
C PHE A 39 -0.34 -7.03 12.06
N GLU A 40 -0.83 -7.52 13.20
CA GLU A 40 -0.10 -8.49 14.04
C GLU A 40 0.20 -9.80 13.31
N LYS A 41 -0.69 -10.24 12.40
CA LYS A 41 -0.42 -11.41 11.54
C LYS A 41 0.72 -11.13 10.58
N PHE A 42 0.70 -9.99 9.90
CA PHE A 42 1.77 -9.58 9.00
C PHE A 42 3.11 -9.40 9.73
N GLU A 43 3.10 -8.88 10.95
CA GLU A 43 4.30 -8.74 11.76
C GLU A 43 4.88 -10.12 12.14
N LYS A 44 4.03 -11.10 12.46
CA LYS A 44 4.47 -12.48 12.70
C LYS A 44 5.05 -13.13 11.45
N GLU A 45 4.35 -13.06 10.33
CA GLU A 45 4.82 -13.61 9.04
C GLU A 45 6.15 -12.97 8.61
N ALA A 46 6.28 -11.66 8.73
CA ALA A 46 7.53 -10.95 8.44
C ALA A 46 8.66 -11.38 9.37
N THR A 47 8.35 -11.68 10.64
CA THR A 47 9.33 -12.17 11.63
C THR A 47 9.76 -13.61 11.31
N GLU A 48 8.83 -14.49 10.98
CA GLU A 48 9.10 -15.87 10.57
C GLU A 48 9.97 -15.93 9.31
N MET A 49 9.80 -14.99 8.38
CA MET A 49 10.63 -14.86 7.18
C MET A 49 11.96 -14.11 7.40
N GLY A 50 12.28 -13.70 8.63
CA GLY A 50 13.50 -12.95 8.95
C GLY A 50 13.54 -11.51 8.41
N LYS A 51 12.39 -10.95 8.04
CA LYS A 51 12.22 -9.63 7.40
C LYS A 51 11.42 -8.66 8.27
N VAL A 52 11.71 -8.62 9.57
CA VAL A 52 11.02 -7.78 10.57
C VAL A 52 10.94 -6.30 10.16
N SER A 53 11.98 -5.78 9.50
CA SER A 53 12.03 -4.39 9.01
C SER A 53 11.00 -4.06 7.93
N PHE A 54 10.46 -5.08 7.24
CA PHE A 54 9.50 -4.92 6.15
C PHE A 54 8.04 -5.11 6.57
N LYS A 55 7.74 -5.23 7.88
CA LYS A 55 6.38 -5.45 8.38
C LYS A 55 5.31 -4.48 7.84
N TYR A 56 5.70 -3.25 7.52
CA TYR A 56 4.80 -2.27 6.91
C TYR A 56 4.64 -2.46 5.40
N ALA A 57 5.62 -3.01 4.68
CA ALA A 57 5.48 -3.33 3.26
C ALA A 57 4.50 -4.50 3.03
N TRP A 58 4.42 -5.45 3.98
CA TRP A 58 3.47 -6.58 3.96
C TRP A 58 1.99 -6.15 3.93
N VAL A 59 1.69 -4.92 4.35
CA VAL A 59 0.37 -4.32 4.18
C VAL A 59 -0.01 -4.21 2.70
N LEU A 60 0.97 -3.96 1.83
CA LEU A 60 0.78 -3.67 0.42
C LEU A 60 1.06 -4.88 -0.46
N ASP A 61 1.96 -5.76 -0.02
CA ASP A 61 2.37 -6.95 -0.76
C ASP A 61 1.25 -8.01 -0.71
N LYS A 62 0.68 -8.32 -1.87
CA LYS A 62 -0.40 -9.32 -2.00
C LYS A 62 0.12 -10.65 -2.50
N LEU A 63 1.29 -10.64 -3.15
CA LEU A 63 1.89 -11.82 -3.76
C LEU A 63 2.98 -12.36 -2.82
N LYS A 64 3.00 -13.68 -2.63
CA LYS A 64 4.09 -14.34 -1.87
C LYS A 64 5.47 -14.01 -2.43
N ALA A 65 5.59 -13.88 -3.75
CA ALA A 65 6.82 -13.49 -4.42
C ALA A 65 7.30 -12.08 -4.03
N GLU A 66 6.39 -11.13 -3.76
CA GLU A 66 6.74 -9.79 -3.27
C GLU A 66 7.33 -9.87 -1.86
N CYS A 67 6.69 -10.64 -0.99
CA CYS A 67 7.16 -10.88 0.38
C CYS A 67 8.53 -11.61 0.40
N GLU A 68 8.72 -12.63 -0.44
CA GLU A 68 9.95 -13.42 -0.53
C GLU A 68 11.12 -12.62 -1.12
N LEU A 69 10.87 -11.77 -2.13
CA LEU A 69 11.91 -10.97 -2.78
C LEU A 69 12.12 -9.60 -2.11
N GLY A 70 11.17 -9.12 -1.30
CA GLY A 70 11.23 -7.80 -0.67
C GLY A 70 11.09 -6.64 -1.66
N ILE A 71 10.44 -6.90 -2.81
CA ILE A 71 10.21 -5.90 -3.86
C ILE A 71 8.73 -5.89 -4.24
N THR A 72 8.17 -4.71 -4.42
CA THR A 72 6.79 -4.55 -4.92
C THR A 72 6.77 -4.82 -6.43
N ILE A 73 5.95 -5.78 -6.86
CA ILE A 73 5.83 -6.28 -8.23
C ILE A 73 4.53 -5.79 -8.86
N ASP A 74 3.45 -5.78 -8.08
CA ASP A 74 2.12 -5.39 -8.48
C ASP A 74 1.67 -4.07 -7.83
N ILE A 75 0.61 -3.54 -8.39
CA ILE A 75 -0.02 -2.33 -7.93
C ILE A 75 -1.01 -2.67 -6.83
N SER A 76 -0.90 -1.99 -5.69
CA SER A 76 -1.88 -2.05 -4.61
C SER A 76 -2.71 -0.79 -4.53
N LEU A 77 -4.02 -0.97 -4.35
CA LEU A 77 -4.99 0.10 -4.14
C LEU A 77 -5.54 0.03 -2.72
N TRP A 78 -5.33 1.10 -1.98
CA TRP A 78 -5.81 1.23 -0.61
C TRP A 78 -6.70 2.44 -0.42
N LYS A 79 -7.62 2.31 0.55
CA LYS A 79 -8.54 3.36 0.98
C LYS A 79 -8.29 3.60 2.46
N PHE A 80 -8.19 4.87 2.84
CA PHE A 80 -8.09 5.26 4.24
C PHE A 80 -8.66 6.65 4.41
N GLU A 81 -9.00 7.00 5.64
CA GLU A 81 -9.64 8.25 5.97
C GLU A 81 -8.76 9.05 6.93
N THR A 82 -8.79 10.36 6.77
CA THR A 82 -8.16 11.31 7.70
C THR A 82 -9.21 12.23 8.30
N SER A 83 -8.81 13.14 9.17
CA SER A 83 -9.75 14.14 9.73
C SER A 83 -10.39 15.03 8.65
N LYS A 84 -9.70 15.26 7.52
CA LYS A 84 -10.13 16.21 6.47
C LYS A 84 -10.46 15.56 5.12
N TYR A 85 -9.79 14.46 4.78
CA TYR A 85 -9.85 13.85 3.45
C TYR A 85 -10.28 12.39 3.51
N TYR A 86 -10.99 11.95 2.47
CA TYR A 86 -11.24 10.55 2.20
C TYR A 86 -10.39 10.12 1.00
N THR A 87 -9.44 9.23 1.23
CA THR A 87 -8.57 8.72 0.17
C THR A 87 -9.29 7.59 -0.56
N ARG A 88 -9.71 7.86 -1.80
CA ARG A 88 -10.44 6.90 -2.63
C ARG A 88 -9.51 5.86 -3.25
N ARG A 89 -8.29 6.27 -3.62
CA ARG A 89 -7.26 5.42 -4.21
C ARG A 89 -5.87 5.90 -3.77
N LEU A 90 -5.15 5.06 -3.04
CA LEU A 90 -3.71 5.17 -2.80
C LEU A 90 -3.00 4.15 -3.69
N LEU A 91 -2.12 4.63 -4.55
CA LEU A 91 -1.39 3.83 -5.52
C LEU A 91 0.11 3.88 -5.24
N GLU A 92 0.76 2.73 -5.15
CA GLU A 92 2.23 2.66 -5.19
C GLU A 92 2.68 2.16 -6.57
N LEU A 93 3.62 2.88 -7.19
CA LEU A 93 4.23 2.43 -8.44
C LEU A 93 5.34 1.42 -8.17
N ALA A 94 4.99 0.14 -8.37
CA ALA A 94 5.91 -0.98 -8.39
C ALA A 94 6.89 -0.92 -9.57
N ARG A 95 7.98 -1.69 -9.48
CA ARG A 95 8.90 -1.93 -10.61
C ARG A 95 8.25 -2.92 -11.59
N SER A 96 7.11 -2.54 -12.15
CA SER A 96 6.36 -3.36 -13.11
C SER A 96 6.74 -2.96 -14.55
N PRO A 97 7.29 -3.86 -15.38
CA PRO A 97 7.50 -3.56 -16.81
C PRO A 97 6.20 -3.16 -17.54
N SER A 98 5.05 -3.58 -17.00
CA SER A 98 3.72 -3.30 -17.51
C SER A 98 3.04 -2.08 -16.86
N LEU A 99 3.77 -1.30 -16.06
CA LEU A 99 3.21 -0.21 -15.24
C LEU A 99 2.42 0.80 -16.07
N LEU A 100 2.96 1.24 -17.21
CA LEU A 100 2.28 2.19 -18.11
C LEU A 100 0.96 1.65 -18.66
N ARG A 101 0.89 0.35 -18.96
CA ARG A 101 -0.35 -0.31 -19.40
C ARG A 101 -1.36 -0.44 -18.25
N LYS A 102 -0.89 -0.74 -17.04
CA LYS A 102 -1.75 -0.82 -15.84
C LYS A 102 -2.29 0.54 -15.43
N LEU A 103 -1.48 1.60 -15.51
CA LEU A 103 -1.89 2.98 -15.23
C LEU A 103 -2.96 3.48 -16.21
N ARG A 104 -2.80 3.20 -17.52
CA ARG A 104 -3.82 3.55 -18.51
C ARG A 104 -5.17 2.87 -18.26
N ARG A 105 -5.14 1.67 -17.68
CA ARG A 105 -6.34 0.87 -17.40
C ARG A 105 -6.75 0.87 -15.94
N ILE A 106 -6.25 1.82 -15.14
CA ILE A 106 -6.54 1.83 -13.69
C ILE A 106 -8.02 2.02 -13.39
N ASN A 107 -8.71 2.79 -14.25
CA ASN A 107 -10.15 3.01 -14.18
C ASN A 107 -10.96 1.81 -14.70
N GLU A 108 -10.36 0.94 -15.52
CA GLU A 108 -11.01 -0.26 -16.06
C GLU A 108 -10.89 -1.44 -15.10
N TYR A 109 -9.72 -1.65 -14.49
CA TYR A 109 -9.49 -2.76 -13.55
C TYR A 109 -10.09 -2.51 -12.16
N TYR A 110 -10.25 -1.25 -11.78
CA TYR A 110 -10.71 -0.88 -10.44
C TYR A 110 -11.74 0.26 -10.53
N PRO A 111 -13.00 -0.05 -10.95
CA PRO A 111 -14.08 0.94 -11.04
C PRO A 111 -14.31 1.67 -9.71
#